data_AF-A0A8S3DZ84-F1
#
_entry.id   AF-A0A8S3DZ84-F1
#
_cell.length_a   1.000
_cell.length_b   1.000
_cell.length_c   1.000
_cell.angle_alpha   90.00
_cell.angle_beta   90.00
_cell.angle_gamma   90.00
#
_symmetry.space_group_name_H-M   'P 1'
#
loop_
_entity.id
_entity.type
_entity.pdbx_description
1 polymer ?
#
loop_
_entity_poly.entity_id
_entity_poly.type
_entity_poly.pdbx_seq_one_letter_code
_entity_poly.pdbx_strand_id
1 'polypeptide(L)'
;MDQFIFYFILIINLFASGTSNKNNNNKNSIAYNIPDPDCTGVFNLCTDADKERLGRQAIKTIHEQMDDDKDGLIEASESRDFIHEELESKTDSIRHRRFQNADLQITFDDLWTQWKNNPVYNWTNDEVIRWVVNHVHLSAYVEYFRRNQIDGRMIPRLAANDKQYISAIMQIRDPRHKRRLIIKATDVVLFGPPQRTHSYIKDIILISALLVSIGACLYAFIRHRKTQESMNMMLRELESLQKAGGDLIAVTGKMKTMENELQDKSKVDRGLLNSWFLEVQRTK
;
A
#
# COMPACT_ATOMS: atom_id res chain seq x y z
N MET A 1 22.96 -6.52 -22.22
CA MET A 1 21.79 -6.51 -21.28
C MET A 1 22.08 -5.62 -20.07
N ASP A 2 23.14 -4.81 -20.14
CA ASP A 2 23.84 -4.36 -18.94
C ASP A 2 23.42 -2.95 -18.50
N GLN A 3 23.01 -2.09 -19.45
CA GLN A 3 22.52 -0.74 -19.13
C GLN A 3 21.21 -0.73 -18.32
N PHE A 4 20.33 -1.71 -18.51
CA PHE A 4 19.08 -1.80 -17.75
C PHE A 4 19.30 -2.21 -16.29
N ILE A 5 20.30 -3.06 -16.02
CA ILE A 5 20.66 -3.47 -14.66
C ILE A 5 21.25 -2.29 -13.88
N PHE A 6 22.09 -1.46 -14.51
CA PHE A 6 22.63 -0.26 -13.89
C PHE A 6 21.55 0.77 -13.53
N TYR A 7 20.58 1.04 -14.42
CA TYR A 7 19.48 1.95 -14.12
C TYR A 7 18.57 1.40 -13.00
N PHE A 8 18.35 0.09 -12.95
CA PHE A 8 17.56 -0.54 -11.89
C PHE A 8 18.26 -0.45 -10.52
N ILE A 9 19.57 -0.68 -10.46
CA ILE A 9 20.38 -0.52 -9.24
C ILE A 9 20.43 0.96 -8.80
N LEU A 10 20.52 1.90 -9.75
CA LEU A 10 20.57 3.33 -9.44
C LEU A 10 19.26 3.84 -8.85
N ILE A 11 18.11 3.34 -9.32
CA ILE A 11 16.78 3.68 -8.79
C ILE A 11 16.57 3.10 -7.38
N ILE A 12 17.04 1.87 -7.11
CA ILE A 12 16.99 1.27 -5.77
C ILE A 12 17.84 2.08 -4.77
N ASN A 13 19.04 2.50 -5.18
CA ASN A 13 19.93 3.31 -4.31
C ASN A 13 19.41 4.74 -4.08
N LEU A 14 18.70 5.32 -5.05
CA LEU A 14 18.03 6.62 -4.89
C LEU A 14 16.86 6.56 -3.90
N PHE A 15 16.15 5.44 -3.84
CA PHE A 15 15.08 5.23 -2.85
C PHE A 15 15.60 4.89 -1.45
N ALA A 16 16.81 4.32 -1.33
CA ALA A 16 17.42 3.97 -0.05
C ALA A 16 18.05 5.16 0.72
N SER A 17 18.22 6.32 0.09
CA SER A 17 18.88 7.49 0.72
C SER A 17 17.91 8.56 1.27
N GLY A 18 16.60 8.31 1.25
CA GLY A 18 15.59 9.24 1.73
C GLY A 18 15.04 8.84 3.09
N THR A 19 15.70 9.25 4.19
CA THR A 19 15.16 9.67 5.50
C THR A 19 16.17 9.44 6.62
N SER A 20 17.30 10.15 6.59
CA SER A 20 18.12 10.32 7.79
C SER A 20 17.66 11.55 8.57
N ASN A 21 17.12 11.22 9.73
CA ASN A 21 16.69 12.03 10.86
C ASN A 21 17.56 13.29 11.12
N LYS A 22 16.94 14.48 11.05
CA LYS A 22 17.49 15.68 11.71
C LYS A 22 16.75 15.88 13.03
N ASN A 23 17.35 15.33 14.08
CA ASN A 23 17.12 15.71 15.46
C ASN A 23 17.33 17.23 15.60
N ASN A 24 16.25 17.96 15.84
CA ASN A 24 16.34 19.32 16.37
C ASN A 24 16.53 19.23 17.88
N ASN A 25 17.77 19.44 18.29
CA ASN A 25 18.14 19.81 19.65
C ASN A 25 17.46 21.12 20.03
N ASN A 26 16.49 21.08 20.95
CA ASN A 26 16.17 22.23 21.77
C ASN A 26 16.71 22.01 23.18
N LYS A 27 17.75 22.79 23.49
CA LYS A 27 18.39 22.90 24.78
C LYS A 27 17.43 23.59 25.76
N ASN A 28 17.47 23.10 27.00
CA ASN A 28 17.13 23.78 28.25
C ASN A 28 15.71 24.30 28.44
N SER A 29 14.88 23.46 29.04
CA SER A 29 14.04 23.91 30.15
C SER A 29 14.06 22.85 31.27
N ILE A 30 14.89 23.09 32.29
CA ILE A 30 14.61 22.55 33.62
C ILE A 30 13.41 23.36 34.14
N ALA A 31 12.24 23.15 33.55
CA ALA A 31 10.99 23.75 34.00
C ALA A 31 10.44 22.81 35.05
N TYR A 32 10.64 23.05 36.36
CA TYR A 32 10.08 22.29 37.48
C TYR A 32 8.91 21.34 37.12
N ASN A 33 9.07 20.03 37.39
CA ASN A 33 7.96 19.08 37.23
C ASN A 33 6.79 19.63 38.01
N ILE A 34 5.67 19.93 37.36
CA ILE A 34 4.43 20.24 38.08
C ILE A 34 4.14 18.98 38.89
N PRO A 35 4.18 19.05 40.24
CA PRO A 35 3.98 17.88 41.06
C PRO A 35 2.62 17.29 40.77
N ASP A 36 2.58 15.99 40.51
CA ASP A 36 1.32 15.29 40.48
C ASP A 36 0.86 15.08 41.92
N PRO A 37 -0.22 15.75 42.37
CA PRO A 37 -0.65 15.67 43.77
C PRO A 37 -1.14 14.27 44.14
N ASP A 38 -1.51 13.46 43.15
CA ASP A 38 -1.99 12.10 43.38
C ASP A 38 -0.86 11.07 43.45
N CYS A 39 0.39 11.47 43.23
CA CYS A 39 1.55 10.58 43.25
C CYS A 39 2.42 10.84 44.47
N THR A 40 2.84 9.75 45.12
CA THR A 40 3.53 9.78 46.42
C THR A 40 5.04 9.58 46.32
N GLY A 41 5.56 9.34 45.11
CA GLY A 41 6.97 9.03 44.89
C GLY A 41 7.90 10.24 44.88
N VAL A 42 9.20 9.94 45.03
CA VAL A 42 10.28 10.94 45.06
C VAL A 42 10.39 11.63 43.68
N PHE A 43 10.68 12.93 43.67
CA PHE A 43 10.76 13.78 42.46
C PHE A 43 9.46 13.92 41.66
N ASN A 44 8.29 13.75 42.31
CA ASN A 44 6.96 13.83 41.69
C ASN A 44 6.71 12.74 40.64
N LEU A 45 7.41 11.61 40.74
CA LEU A 45 7.16 10.44 39.93
C LEU A 45 6.22 9.50 40.68
N CYS A 46 5.30 8.88 39.94
CA CYS A 46 4.35 7.94 40.52
C CYS A 46 5.02 6.60 40.79
N THR A 47 4.85 6.09 42.01
CA THR A 47 5.28 4.74 42.36
C THR A 47 4.41 3.70 41.66
N ASP A 48 4.84 2.44 41.68
CA ASP A 48 4.05 1.34 41.13
C ASP A 48 2.70 1.18 41.86
N ALA A 49 2.66 1.42 43.17
CA ALA A 49 1.43 1.43 43.96
C ALA A 49 0.49 2.59 43.57
N ASP A 50 1.05 3.79 43.30
CA ASP A 50 0.26 4.92 42.80
C ASP A 50 -0.35 4.60 41.43
N LYS A 51 0.46 4.05 40.52
CA LYS A 51 0.04 3.65 39.17
C LYS A 51 -1.13 2.68 39.20
N GLU A 52 -1.05 1.65 40.05
CA GLU A 52 -2.12 0.66 40.18
C GLU A 52 -3.39 1.28 40.78
N ARG A 53 -3.27 2.05 41.86
CA ARG A 53 -4.39 2.74 42.50
C ARG A 53 -5.09 3.69 41.53
N LEU A 54 -4.32 4.54 40.86
CA LEU A 54 -4.83 5.55 39.93
C LEU A 54 -5.40 4.91 38.67
N GLY A 55 -4.76 3.85 38.16
CA GLY A 55 -5.28 3.04 37.06
C GLY A 55 -6.64 2.44 37.41
N ARG A 56 -6.79 1.86 38.61
CA ARG A 56 -8.07 1.27 39.06
C ARG A 56 -9.17 2.33 39.22
N GLN A 57 -8.84 3.49 39.79
CA GLN A 57 -9.78 4.62 39.90
C GLN A 57 -10.23 5.11 38.52
N ALA A 58 -9.29 5.23 37.59
CA ALA A 58 -9.59 5.66 36.24
C ALA A 58 -10.46 4.66 35.46
N ILE A 59 -10.20 3.35 35.61
CA ILE A 59 -11.07 2.30 35.05
C ILE A 59 -12.48 2.38 35.64
N LYS A 60 -12.61 2.69 36.93
CA LYS A 60 -13.92 2.92 37.55
C LYS A 60 -14.65 4.09 36.89
N THR A 61 -13.96 5.20 36.69
CA THR A 61 -14.54 6.37 36.00
C THR A 61 -14.95 6.04 34.55
N ILE A 62 -14.16 5.23 33.84
CA ILE A 62 -14.52 4.78 32.48
C ILE A 62 -15.75 3.88 32.53
N HIS A 63 -15.83 2.95 33.49
CA HIS A 63 -17.02 2.11 33.69
C HIS A 63 -18.26 2.98 33.94
N GLU A 64 -18.19 3.93 34.86
CA GLU A 64 -19.27 4.89 35.17
C GLU A 64 -19.64 5.81 33.99
N GLN A 65 -18.77 5.96 32.99
CA GLN A 65 -19.04 6.70 31.76
C GLN A 65 -19.70 5.84 30.67
N MET A 66 -19.59 4.52 30.79
CA MET A 66 -20.19 3.56 29.87
C MET A 66 -21.53 3.01 30.39
N ASP A 67 -21.67 2.95 31.71
CA ASP A 67 -22.86 2.52 32.46
C ASP A 67 -23.83 3.71 32.60
N ASP A 68 -24.79 3.80 31.68
CA ASP A 68 -25.69 4.96 31.53
C ASP A 68 -26.79 4.97 32.60
N ASP A 69 -27.30 3.79 32.97
CA ASP A 69 -28.34 3.64 33.99
C ASP A 69 -27.79 3.49 35.43
N LYS A 70 -26.47 3.31 35.57
CA LYS A 70 -25.72 3.23 36.83
C LYS A 70 -26.12 2.05 37.70
N ASP A 71 -26.54 0.95 37.09
CA ASP A 71 -26.86 -0.28 37.80
C ASP A 71 -25.60 -1.10 38.19
N GLY A 72 -24.43 -0.71 37.68
CA GLY A 72 -23.14 -1.34 37.93
C GLY A 72 -22.78 -2.45 36.94
N LEU A 73 -23.55 -2.60 35.86
CA LEU A 73 -23.40 -3.61 34.82
C LEU A 73 -23.47 -2.94 33.45
N ILE A 74 -22.39 -3.01 32.67
CA ILE A 74 -22.44 -2.48 31.32
C ILE A 74 -23.08 -3.52 30.40
N GLU A 75 -24.22 -3.16 29.81
CA GLU A 75 -24.92 -3.98 28.82
C GLU A 75 -24.34 -3.81 27.41
N ALA A 76 -24.67 -4.75 26.51
CA ALA A 76 -24.22 -4.72 25.12
C ALA A 76 -24.79 -3.54 24.33
N SER A 77 -25.99 -3.05 24.68
CA SER A 77 -26.59 -1.82 24.11
C SER A 77 -25.77 -0.58 24.49
N GLU A 78 -25.54 -0.37 25.79
CA GLU A 78 -24.81 0.79 26.32
C GLU A 78 -23.38 0.85 25.79
N SER A 79 -22.70 -0.31 25.77
CA SER A 79 -21.36 -0.43 25.19
C SER A 79 -21.32 0.01 23.73
N ARG A 80 -22.37 -0.32 22.94
CA ARG A 80 -22.43 0.05 21.52
C ARG A 80 -22.64 1.53 21.35
N ASP A 81 -23.57 2.11 22.11
CA ASP A 81 -23.88 3.54 22.04
C ASP A 81 -22.65 4.37 22.42
N PHE A 82 -21.95 3.98 23.48
CA PHE A 82 -20.67 4.59 23.87
C PHE A 82 -19.60 4.52 22.75
N ILE A 83 -19.42 3.36 22.10
CA ILE A 83 -18.43 3.21 21.02
C ILE A 83 -18.77 4.10 19.82
N HIS A 84 -20.05 4.21 19.49
CA HIS A 84 -20.51 5.01 18.36
C HIS A 84 -20.42 6.52 18.63
N GLU A 85 -20.81 6.96 19.82
CA GLU A 85 -20.89 8.37 20.18
C GLU A 85 -19.55 8.96 20.62
N GLU A 86 -18.77 8.23 21.43
CA GLU A 86 -17.56 8.76 22.04
C GLU A 86 -16.28 8.40 21.26
N LEU A 87 -16.20 7.20 20.66
CA LEU A 87 -14.95 6.71 20.06
C LEU A 87 -14.77 6.97 18.55
N GLU A 88 -15.81 7.44 17.84
CA GLU A 88 -15.81 7.74 16.39
C GLU A 88 -15.10 6.65 15.54
N SER A 89 -15.16 5.37 15.94
CA SER A 89 -14.39 4.29 15.33
C SER A 89 -15.02 3.82 14.02
N LYS A 90 -14.44 4.18 12.87
CA LYS A 90 -14.84 3.69 11.53
C LYS A 90 -14.58 2.19 11.26
N THR A 91 -14.05 1.42 12.21
CA THR A 91 -13.76 -0.01 12.00
C THR A 91 -14.65 -0.86 12.90
N ASP A 92 -15.85 -1.14 12.41
CA ASP A 92 -16.93 -1.75 13.19
C ASP A 92 -16.76 -3.27 13.38
N SER A 93 -16.33 -4.03 12.38
CA SER A 93 -16.55 -5.49 12.42
C SER A 93 -15.70 -6.32 13.40
N ILE A 94 -14.52 -5.84 13.83
CA ILE A 94 -13.64 -6.57 14.76
C ILE A 94 -13.83 -6.10 16.20
N ARG A 95 -14.03 -4.79 16.39
CA ARG A 95 -14.23 -4.20 17.72
C ARG A 95 -15.59 -4.57 18.32
N HIS A 96 -16.61 -4.69 17.48
CA HIS A 96 -17.95 -5.02 17.94
C HIS A 96 -18.04 -6.45 18.49
N ARG A 97 -17.27 -7.41 17.97
CA ARG A 97 -17.28 -8.80 18.48
C ARG A 97 -16.88 -8.94 19.95
N ARG A 98 -16.13 -7.99 20.50
CA ARG A 98 -15.69 -8.03 21.89
C ARG A 98 -16.82 -7.72 22.89
N PHE A 99 -17.79 -6.91 22.47
CA PHE A 99 -18.94 -6.46 23.28
C PHE A 99 -20.29 -7.02 22.78
N GLN A 100 -20.31 -7.80 21.68
CA GLN A 100 -21.54 -8.31 21.05
C GLN A 100 -22.05 -9.65 21.58
N ASN A 101 -21.34 -10.29 22.49
CA ASN A 101 -21.91 -11.46 23.16
C ASN A 101 -23.09 -10.95 24.00
N ALA A 102 -24.32 -11.22 23.56
CA ALA A 102 -25.55 -10.68 24.14
C ALA A 102 -25.75 -11.05 25.62
N ASP A 103 -25.01 -12.06 26.11
CA ASP A 103 -25.04 -12.52 27.50
C ASP A 103 -23.91 -11.92 28.37
N LEU A 104 -23.09 -11.02 27.84
CA LEU A 104 -21.95 -10.44 28.55
C LEU A 104 -22.34 -9.08 29.16
N GLN A 105 -22.82 -9.12 30.40
CA GLN A 105 -22.81 -7.96 31.29
C GLN A 105 -21.41 -7.80 31.85
N ILE A 106 -20.83 -6.60 31.72
CA ILE A 106 -19.46 -6.35 32.17
C ILE A 106 -19.51 -5.59 33.49
N THR A 107 -19.06 -6.22 34.56
CA THR A 107 -18.88 -5.54 35.85
C THR A 107 -17.59 -4.73 35.86
N PHE A 108 -17.47 -3.81 36.82
CA PHE A 108 -16.21 -3.09 37.07
C PHE A 108 -15.01 -4.03 37.32
N ASP A 109 -15.19 -5.11 38.07
CA ASP A 109 -14.09 -6.04 38.37
C ASP A 109 -13.70 -6.87 37.13
N ASP A 110 -14.64 -7.17 36.24
CA ASP A 110 -14.35 -7.78 34.94
C ASP A 110 -13.53 -6.82 34.07
N LEU A 111 -13.92 -5.54 34.00
CA LEU A 111 -13.19 -4.53 33.23
C LEU A 111 -11.76 -4.34 33.76
N TRP A 112 -11.57 -4.31 35.09
CA TRP A 112 -10.25 -4.24 35.70
C TRP A 112 -9.40 -5.47 35.40
N THR A 113 -9.98 -6.68 35.47
CA THR A 113 -9.29 -7.93 35.15
C THR A 113 -8.89 -7.98 33.68
N GLN A 114 -9.79 -7.55 32.79
CA GLN A 114 -9.52 -7.43 31.35
C GLN A 114 -8.39 -6.44 31.07
N TRP A 115 -8.37 -5.29 31.75
CA TRP A 115 -7.31 -4.31 31.62
C TRP A 115 -5.95 -4.88 32.04
N LYS A 116 -5.87 -5.61 33.16
CA LYS A 116 -4.61 -6.27 33.59
C LYS A 116 -4.12 -7.34 32.62
N ASN A 117 -5.05 -8.03 31.94
CA ASN A 117 -4.72 -9.03 30.92
C ASN A 117 -4.37 -8.41 29.56
N ASN A 118 -4.62 -7.12 29.37
CA ASN A 118 -4.32 -6.42 28.12
C ASN A 118 -2.80 -6.28 27.97
N PRO A 119 -2.19 -6.63 26.81
CA PRO A 119 -0.74 -6.48 26.62
C PRO A 119 -0.25 -5.02 26.73
N VAL A 120 -1.16 -4.05 26.59
CA VAL A 120 -0.90 -2.63 26.83
C VAL A 120 -0.49 -2.36 28.28
N TYR A 121 -1.01 -3.12 29.24
CA TYR A 121 -0.72 -2.93 30.67
C TYR A 121 0.80 -2.97 30.94
N ASN A 122 1.51 -3.84 30.22
CA ASN A 122 2.94 -4.06 30.34
C ASN A 122 3.78 -3.16 29.42
N TRP A 123 3.19 -2.13 28.81
CA TRP A 123 3.95 -1.21 27.97
C TRP A 123 4.94 -0.37 28.76
N THR A 124 6.14 -0.30 28.21
CA THR A 124 7.20 0.60 28.68
C THR A 124 6.93 2.05 28.24
N ASN A 125 7.61 3.01 28.87
CA ASN A 125 7.49 4.42 28.51
C ASN A 125 7.76 4.68 27.01
N ASP A 126 8.77 4.00 26.43
CA ASP A 126 9.10 4.12 25.01
C ASP A 126 8.02 3.54 24.09
N GLU A 127 7.32 2.49 24.52
CA GLU A 127 6.17 1.93 23.79
C GLU A 127 4.98 2.89 23.80
N VAL A 128 4.70 3.48 24.96
CA VAL A 128 3.66 4.53 25.07
C VAL A 128 4.03 5.72 24.18
N ILE A 129 5.28 6.17 24.19
CA ILE A 129 5.75 7.27 23.32
C ILE A 129 5.55 6.92 21.84
N ARG A 130 5.97 5.72 21.40
CA ARG A 130 5.75 5.26 20.02
C ARG A 130 4.27 5.24 19.66
N TRP A 131 3.41 4.83 20.58
CA TRP A 131 1.97 4.86 20.41
C TRP A 131 1.43 6.30 20.24
N VAL A 132 1.86 7.23 21.10
CA VAL A 132 1.48 8.65 21.03
C VAL A 132 1.89 9.27 19.69
N VAL A 133 3.08 8.94 19.18
CA VAL A 133 3.57 9.46 17.90
C VAL A 133 2.83 8.85 16.70
N ASN A 134 2.71 7.52 16.66
CA ASN A 134 2.26 6.81 15.45
C ASN A 134 0.73 6.66 15.35
N HIS A 135 0.02 6.59 16.48
CA HIS A 135 -1.42 6.32 16.50
C HIS A 135 -2.24 7.51 16.99
N VAL A 136 -1.73 8.26 17.98
CA VAL A 136 -2.38 9.48 18.49
C VAL A 136 -1.95 10.72 17.68
N HIS A 137 -0.78 10.66 17.02
CA HIS A 137 -0.18 11.75 16.26
C HIS A 137 0.03 13.02 17.09
N LEU A 138 0.52 12.85 18.32
CA LEU A 138 0.82 13.93 19.27
C LEU A 138 2.32 14.01 19.58
N SER A 139 3.15 14.06 18.53
CA SER A 139 4.62 14.09 18.67
C SER A 139 5.15 15.30 19.44
N ALA A 140 4.44 16.43 19.41
CA ALA A 140 4.82 17.65 20.12
C ALA A 140 4.84 17.49 21.66
N TYR A 141 4.13 16.51 22.21
CA TYR A 141 3.99 16.32 23.67
C TYR A 141 4.86 15.20 24.21
N VAL A 142 5.68 14.55 23.38
CA VAL A 142 6.50 13.37 23.76
C VAL A 142 7.39 13.63 24.98
N GLU A 143 7.96 14.83 25.10
CA GLU A 143 8.81 15.16 26.23
C GLU A 143 8.06 15.12 27.58
N TYR A 144 6.76 15.45 27.60
CA TYR A 144 5.95 15.32 28.83
C TYR A 144 5.70 13.86 29.20
N PHE A 145 5.44 12.99 28.22
CA PHE A 145 5.29 11.55 28.46
C PHE A 145 6.58 10.93 28.96
N ARG A 146 7.74 11.31 28.39
CA ARG A 146 9.05 10.84 28.83
C ARG A 146 9.39 11.31 30.23
N ARG A 147 9.15 12.59 30.50
CA ARG A 147 9.49 13.22 31.77
C ARG A 147 8.67 12.70 32.94
N ASN A 148 7.37 12.50 32.74
CA ASN A 148 6.47 11.97 33.76
C ASN A 148 6.52 10.44 33.87
N GLN A 149 7.38 9.77 33.08
CA GLN A 149 7.56 8.31 33.09
C GLN A 149 6.24 7.54 32.96
N ILE A 150 5.39 7.99 32.04
CA ILE A 150 4.09 7.37 31.77
C ILE A 150 4.32 6.02 31.11
N ASP A 151 3.94 4.95 31.81
CA ASP A 151 3.94 3.58 31.33
C ASP A 151 2.51 3.14 30.96
N GLY A 152 2.38 1.90 30.48
CA GLY A 152 1.10 1.32 30.08
C GLY A 152 0.04 1.40 31.19
N ARG A 153 0.45 1.18 32.44
CA ARG A 153 -0.41 1.21 33.64
C ARG A 153 -1.11 2.55 33.87
N MET A 154 -0.54 3.65 33.39
CA MET A 154 -1.09 5.01 33.51
C MET A 154 -2.03 5.41 32.37
N ILE A 155 -2.15 4.60 31.30
CA ILE A 155 -3.04 4.91 30.17
C ILE A 155 -4.51 5.06 30.57
N PRO A 156 -5.08 4.26 31.49
CA PRO A 156 -6.46 4.46 31.96
C PRO A 156 -6.68 5.86 32.52
N ARG A 157 -5.69 6.43 33.22
CA ARG A 157 -5.78 7.79 33.76
C ARG A 157 -5.85 8.86 32.65
N LEU A 158 -5.24 8.60 31.49
CA LEU A 158 -5.38 9.46 30.31
C LEU A 158 -6.78 9.32 29.67
N ALA A 159 -7.39 8.14 29.76
CA ALA A 159 -8.73 7.85 29.25
C ALA A 159 -9.85 8.41 30.14
N ALA A 160 -9.68 8.43 31.47
CA ALA A 160 -10.69 8.92 32.42
C ALA A 160 -11.02 10.43 32.32
N ASN A 161 -10.37 11.17 31.41
CA ASN A 161 -10.62 12.60 31.13
C ASN A 161 -10.47 13.50 32.38
N ASP A 162 -9.52 13.20 33.25
CA ASP A 162 -9.15 14.13 34.31
C ASP A 162 -8.59 15.42 33.67
N LYS A 163 -9.41 16.48 33.72
CA LYS A 163 -9.10 17.76 33.10
C LYS A 163 -7.89 18.42 33.75
N GLN A 164 -7.72 18.23 35.06
CA GLN A 164 -6.60 18.80 35.79
C GLN A 164 -5.32 18.07 35.43
N TYR A 165 -5.33 16.74 35.40
CA TYR A 165 -4.15 15.95 35.01
C TYR A 165 -3.67 16.27 33.59
N ILE A 166 -4.56 16.23 32.59
CA ILE A 166 -4.18 16.46 31.19
C ILE A 166 -3.71 17.91 30.94
N SER A 167 -4.36 18.89 31.58
CA SER A 167 -4.07 20.31 31.31
C SER A 167 -2.91 20.85 32.15
N ALA A 168 -2.83 20.48 33.42
CA ALA A 168 -1.83 20.98 34.36
C ALA A 168 -0.53 20.16 34.29
N ILE A 169 -0.61 18.83 34.35
CA ILE A 169 0.58 17.97 34.44
C ILE A 169 1.13 17.64 33.05
N MET A 170 0.27 17.25 32.12
CA MET A 170 0.67 16.93 30.74
C MET A 170 0.79 18.15 29.83
N GLN A 171 0.35 19.32 30.30
CA GLN A 171 0.39 20.61 29.58
C GLN A 171 -0.31 20.59 28.21
N ILE A 172 -1.26 19.67 28.01
CA ILE A 172 -2.05 19.57 26.77
C ILE A 172 -3.27 20.50 26.92
N ARG A 173 -3.10 21.76 26.50
CA ARG A 173 -4.15 22.79 26.61
C ARG A 173 -5.13 22.80 25.43
N ASP A 174 -4.73 22.26 24.28
CA ASP A 174 -5.58 22.21 23.10
C ASP A 174 -6.72 21.19 23.29
N PRO A 175 -8.00 21.61 23.26
CA PRO A 175 -9.15 20.72 23.40
C PRO A 175 -9.18 19.60 22.35
N ARG A 176 -8.68 19.83 21.13
CA ARG A 176 -8.66 18.84 20.05
C ARG A 176 -7.65 17.74 20.34
N HIS A 177 -6.44 18.11 20.76
CA HIS A 177 -5.41 17.15 21.15
C HIS A 177 -5.83 16.35 22.37
N LYS A 178 -6.46 17.01 23.34
CA LYS A 178 -7.03 16.37 24.52
C LYS A 178 -8.09 15.33 24.15
N ARG A 179 -9.11 15.71 23.37
CA ARG A 179 -10.18 14.80 22.94
C ARG A 179 -9.60 13.60 22.18
N ARG A 180 -8.68 13.85 21.25
CA ARG A 180 -8.01 12.78 20.48
C ARG A 180 -7.24 11.81 21.37
N LEU A 181 -6.51 12.32 22.36
CA LEU A 181 -5.77 11.48 23.30
C LEU A 181 -6.71 10.61 24.13
N ILE A 182 -7.79 11.19 24.64
CA ILE A 182 -8.80 10.47 25.44
C ILE A 182 -9.42 9.35 24.60
N ILE A 183 -9.95 9.67 23.41
CA ILE A 183 -10.57 8.68 22.51
C ILE A 183 -9.60 7.53 22.21
N LYS A 184 -8.34 7.84 21.89
CA LYS A 184 -7.34 6.79 21.61
C LYS A 184 -6.94 6.01 22.85
N ALA A 185 -6.81 6.64 24.01
CA ALA A 185 -6.50 5.96 25.25
C ALA A 185 -7.64 5.00 25.64
N THR A 186 -8.89 5.43 25.54
CA THR A 186 -10.07 4.60 25.79
C THR A 186 -10.14 3.42 24.81
N ASP A 187 -9.90 3.63 23.51
CA ASP A 187 -9.82 2.54 22.51
C ASP A 187 -8.76 1.50 22.93
N VAL A 188 -7.59 1.96 23.39
CA VAL A 188 -6.50 1.07 23.78
C VAL A 188 -6.80 0.30 25.08
N VAL A 189 -7.46 0.95 26.05
CA VAL A 189 -7.86 0.32 27.31
C VAL A 189 -8.90 -0.77 27.07
N LEU A 190 -9.94 -0.46 26.28
CA LEU A 190 -11.06 -1.36 26.02
C LEU A 190 -10.70 -2.47 25.01
N PHE A 191 -9.97 -2.15 23.95
CA PHE A 191 -9.75 -3.07 22.83
C PHE A 191 -8.33 -3.61 22.75
N GLY A 192 -7.37 -2.98 23.42
CA GLY A 192 -5.97 -3.40 23.39
C GLY A 192 -5.10 -2.64 22.39
N PRO A 193 -3.91 -3.15 22.09
CA PRO A 193 -2.91 -2.43 21.32
C PRO A 193 -3.45 -2.17 19.91
N PRO A 194 -3.27 -0.95 19.36
CA PRO A 194 -3.81 -0.65 18.05
C PRO A 194 -3.16 -1.58 17.03
N GLN A 195 -3.99 -2.19 16.19
CA GLN A 195 -3.49 -3.05 15.12
C GLN A 195 -2.54 -2.25 14.24
N ARG A 196 -1.36 -2.80 13.96
CA ARG A 196 -0.37 -2.14 13.13
C ARG A 196 -0.98 -1.81 11.77
N THR A 197 -1.09 -0.52 11.47
CA THR A 197 -1.64 0.00 10.23
C THR A 197 -0.73 -0.24 9.02
N HIS A 198 0.49 -0.75 9.23
CA HIS A 198 1.33 -1.28 8.16
C HIS A 198 0.90 -2.71 7.83
N SER A 199 -0.02 -2.80 6.88
CA SER A 199 -0.36 -4.05 6.22
C SER A 199 0.76 -4.37 5.22
N TYR A 200 1.80 -5.08 5.68
CA TYR A 200 2.79 -5.68 4.78
C TYR A 200 2.14 -6.44 3.62
N ILE A 201 0.94 -6.98 3.84
CA ILE A 201 0.12 -7.63 2.81
C ILE A 201 -0.26 -6.65 1.70
N LYS A 202 -0.65 -5.41 2.00
CA LYS A 202 -0.94 -4.39 0.97
C LYS A 202 0.31 -4.04 0.18
N ASP A 203 1.45 -3.89 0.86
CA ASP A 203 2.73 -3.59 0.20
C ASP A 203 3.20 -4.78 -0.66
N ILE A 204 3.00 -6.03 -0.21
CA ILE A 204 3.29 -7.26 -0.96
C ILE A 204 2.37 -7.38 -2.19
N ILE A 205 1.07 -7.07 -2.05
CA ILE A 205 0.13 -7.06 -3.18
C ILE A 205 0.55 -5.99 -4.20
N LEU A 206 0.96 -4.80 -3.74
CA LEU A 206 1.40 -3.72 -4.61
C LEU A 206 2.70 -4.07 -5.34
N ILE A 207 3.68 -4.64 -4.64
CA ILE A 207 4.95 -5.09 -5.23
C ILE A 207 4.72 -6.23 -6.23
N SER A 208 3.86 -7.21 -5.90
CA SER A 208 3.55 -8.32 -6.81
C SER A 208 2.80 -7.85 -8.07
N ALA A 209 1.86 -6.91 -7.95
CA ALA A 209 1.21 -6.29 -9.11
C ALA A 209 2.21 -5.56 -10.01
N LEU A 210 3.17 -4.86 -9.42
CA LEU A 210 4.23 -4.15 -10.15
C LEU A 210 5.17 -5.12 -10.88
N LEU A 211 5.55 -6.23 -10.24
CA LEU A 211 6.36 -7.29 -10.86
C LEU A 211 5.65 -7.97 -12.03
N VAL A 212 4.34 -8.23 -11.91
CA VAL A 212 3.53 -8.80 -13.01
C VAL A 212 3.48 -7.85 -14.20
N SER A 213 3.32 -6.54 -13.96
CA SER A 213 3.31 -5.52 -15.02
C SER A 213 4.66 -5.44 -15.75
N ILE A 214 5.77 -5.45 -15.01
CA ILE A 214 7.12 -5.47 -15.60
C ILE A 214 7.35 -6.77 -16.37
N GLY A 215 6.95 -7.92 -15.83
CA GLY A 215 7.05 -9.21 -16.51
C GLY A 215 6.28 -9.24 -17.83
N ALA A 216 5.05 -8.71 -17.85
CA ALA A 216 4.25 -8.59 -19.06
C ALA A 216 4.88 -7.64 -20.09
N CYS A 217 5.44 -6.51 -19.63
CA CYS A 217 6.13 -5.56 -20.49
C CYS A 217 7.38 -6.18 -21.14
N LEU A 218 8.19 -6.91 -20.37
CA LEU A 218 9.37 -7.60 -20.88
C LEU A 218 9.01 -8.74 -21.83
N TYR A 219 7.97 -9.51 -21.51
CA TYR A 219 7.50 -10.59 -22.39
C TYR A 219 7.01 -10.04 -23.74
N ALA A 220 6.24 -8.94 -23.72
CA ALA A 220 5.81 -8.25 -24.93
C ALA A 220 7.01 -7.68 -25.72
N PHE A 221 8.00 -7.11 -25.04
CA PHE A 221 9.23 -6.59 -25.67
C PHE A 221 10.06 -7.70 -26.33
N ILE A 222 10.22 -8.87 -25.70
CA ILE A 222 10.91 -10.03 -26.28
C ILE A 222 10.16 -10.54 -27.52
N ARG A 223 8.82 -10.64 -27.44
CA ARG A 223 8.00 -11.06 -28.57
C ARG A 223 8.07 -10.07 -29.73
N HIS A 224 8.01 -8.77 -29.42
CA HIS A 224 8.17 -7.69 -30.40
C HIS A 224 9.54 -7.77 -31.10
N ARG A 225 10.60 -8.03 -30.35
CA ARG A 225 11.95 -8.20 -30.91
C ARG A 225 12.08 -9.47 -31.77
N LYS A 226 11.44 -10.58 -31.40
CA LYS A 226 11.35 -11.79 -32.26
C LYS A 226 10.54 -11.54 -33.54
N THR A 227 9.59 -10.60 -33.52
CA THR A 227 8.75 -10.25 -34.69
C THR A 227 9.52 -9.43 -35.74
N GLN A 228 10.57 -8.71 -35.33
CA GLN A 228 11.47 -8.00 -36.26
C GLN A 228 12.26 -8.96 -37.16
N GLU A 229 12.58 -10.17 -36.69
CA GLU A 229 13.25 -11.19 -37.51
C GLU A 229 12.31 -11.74 -38.62
N SER A 230 11.00 -11.80 -38.37
CA SER A 230 10.00 -12.22 -39.37
C SER A 230 9.78 -11.19 -40.50
N MET A 231 10.00 -9.90 -40.26
CA MET A 231 9.90 -8.88 -41.33
C MET A 231 11.01 -9.04 -42.37
N ASN A 232 12.22 -9.38 -41.95
CA ASN A 232 13.33 -9.64 -42.87
C ASN A 232 13.12 -10.93 -43.67
N MET A 233 12.48 -11.96 -43.09
CA MET A 233 12.06 -13.14 -43.84
C MET A 233 10.94 -12.82 -44.84
N MET A 234 9.96 -11.98 -44.46
CA MET A 234 8.87 -11.57 -45.34
C MET A 234 9.34 -10.68 -46.51
N LEU A 235 10.36 -9.83 -46.30
CA LEU A 235 11.00 -9.06 -47.39
C LEU A 235 11.75 -9.96 -48.38
N ARG A 236 12.41 -11.02 -47.90
CA ARG A 236 13.10 -12.00 -48.76
C ARG A 236 12.09 -12.81 -49.58
N GLU A 237 10.94 -13.13 -49.01
CA GLU A 237 9.86 -13.79 -49.75
C GLU A 237 9.31 -12.89 -50.88
N LEU A 238 9.17 -11.57 -50.65
CA LEU A 238 8.79 -10.63 -51.71
C LEU A 238 9.83 -10.51 -52.84
N GLU A 239 11.12 -10.44 -52.50
CA GLU A 239 12.19 -10.40 -53.51
C GLU A 239 12.25 -11.68 -54.36
N SER A 240 12.06 -12.84 -53.73
CA SER A 240 12.05 -14.13 -54.45
C SER A 240 10.81 -14.29 -55.34
N LEU A 241 9.64 -13.82 -54.91
CA LEU A 241 8.42 -13.80 -55.73
C LEU A 241 8.54 -12.81 -56.90
N GLN A 242 9.16 -11.65 -56.70
CA GLN A 242 9.42 -10.70 -57.78
C GLN A 242 10.35 -11.30 -58.85
N LYS A 243 11.36 -12.07 -58.43
CA LYS A 243 12.27 -12.78 -59.34
C LYS A 243 11.54 -13.87 -60.14
N ALA A 244 10.68 -14.65 -59.49
CA ALA A 244 9.84 -15.64 -60.17
C ALA A 244 8.86 -15.00 -61.16
N GLY A 245 8.31 -13.82 -60.83
CA GLY A 245 7.49 -13.03 -61.75
C GLY A 245 8.27 -12.57 -62.99
N GLY A 246 9.53 -12.15 -62.82
CA GLY A 246 10.42 -11.80 -63.94
C GLY A 246 10.74 -12.97 -64.87
N ASP A 247 10.97 -14.16 -64.30
CA ASP A 247 11.25 -15.37 -65.08
C ASP A 247 10.02 -15.81 -65.91
N LEU A 248 8.80 -15.69 -65.37
CA LEU A 248 7.58 -15.94 -66.15
C LEU A 248 7.42 -14.97 -67.33
N ILE A 249 7.74 -13.68 -67.13
CA ILE A 249 7.70 -12.66 -68.19
C ILE A 249 8.75 -12.98 -69.27
N ALA A 250 9.94 -13.43 -68.87
CA ALA A 250 10.99 -13.82 -69.82
C ALA A 250 10.59 -15.05 -70.65
N VAL A 251 9.95 -16.06 -70.04
CA VAL A 251 9.48 -17.26 -70.76
C VAL A 251 8.35 -16.93 -71.74
N THR A 252 7.38 -16.11 -71.33
CA THR A 252 6.30 -15.66 -72.23
C THR A 252 6.82 -14.77 -73.37
N GLY A 253 7.85 -13.97 -73.13
CA GLY A 253 8.54 -13.22 -74.17
C GLY A 253 9.21 -14.13 -75.21
N LYS A 254 9.94 -15.16 -74.77
CA LYS A 254 10.58 -16.13 -75.66
C LYS A 254 9.59 -16.90 -76.52
N MET A 255 8.44 -17.27 -75.95
CA MET A 255 7.35 -17.90 -76.71
C MET A 255 6.87 -17.00 -77.85
N LYS A 256 6.66 -15.70 -77.61
CA LYS A 256 6.27 -14.73 -78.65
C LYS A 256 7.32 -14.57 -79.74
N THR A 257 8.60 -14.55 -79.38
CA THR A 257 9.68 -14.47 -80.38
C THR A 257 9.68 -15.70 -81.29
N MET A 258 9.56 -16.90 -80.71
CA MET A 258 9.47 -18.14 -81.50
C MET A 258 8.22 -18.18 -82.39
N GLU A 259 7.09 -17.69 -81.88
CA GLU A 259 5.85 -17.62 -82.68
C GLU A 259 5.98 -16.65 -83.86
N ASN A 260 6.61 -15.49 -83.66
CA ASN A 260 6.88 -14.55 -84.74
C ASN A 260 7.85 -15.13 -85.80
N GLU A 261 8.89 -15.84 -85.38
CA GLU A 261 9.84 -16.50 -86.30
C GLU A 261 9.16 -17.60 -87.14
N LEU A 262 8.29 -18.40 -86.53
CA LEU A 262 7.49 -19.39 -87.25
C LEU A 262 6.52 -18.73 -88.23
N GLN A 263 5.89 -17.62 -87.82
CA GLN A 263 4.98 -16.88 -88.70
C GLN A 263 5.71 -16.27 -89.89
N ASP A 264 6.94 -15.78 -89.70
CA ASP A 264 7.76 -15.21 -90.78
C ASP A 264 8.20 -16.30 -91.78
N LYS A 265 8.68 -17.44 -91.29
CA LYS A 265 8.96 -18.61 -92.15
C LYS A 265 7.74 -19.03 -92.97
N SER A 266 6.55 -19.05 -92.36
CA SER A 266 5.30 -19.37 -93.09
C SER A 266 4.92 -18.36 -94.19
N LYS A 267 5.32 -17.09 -94.03
CA LYS A 267 5.08 -16.03 -95.02
C LYS A 267 6.08 -16.14 -96.17
N VAL A 268 7.35 -16.39 -95.86
CA VAL A 268 8.39 -16.64 -96.85
C VAL A 268 8.03 -17.86 -97.69
N ASP A 269 7.64 -18.98 -97.07
CA ASP A 269 7.23 -20.20 -97.79
C ASP A 269 6.01 -19.95 -98.68
N ARG A 270 5.00 -19.20 -98.21
CA ARG A 270 3.85 -18.79 -99.06
C ARG A 270 4.26 -17.87 -100.21
N GLY A 271 5.20 -16.95 -99.99
CA GLY A 271 5.74 -16.07 -101.03
C GLY A 271 6.49 -16.86 -102.10
N LEU A 272 7.31 -17.83 -101.70
CA LEU A 272 8.01 -18.74 -102.59
C LEU A 272 7.03 -19.62 -103.38
N LEU A 273 6.00 -20.17 -102.74
CA LEU A 273 4.95 -20.94 -103.41
C LEU A 273 4.19 -20.08 -104.43
N ASN A 274 3.83 -18.84 -104.10
CA ASN A 274 3.17 -17.92 -105.04
C ASN A 274 4.07 -17.57 -106.23
N SER A 275 5.36 -17.32 -106.00
CA SER A 275 6.33 -17.07 -107.07
C SER A 275 6.47 -18.28 -108.00
N TRP A 276 6.56 -19.49 -107.44
CA TRP A 276 6.62 -20.73 -108.22
C TRP A 276 5.33 -20.93 -109.04
N PHE A 277 4.16 -20.67 -108.44
CA PHE A 277 2.87 -20.79 -109.11
C PHE A 277 2.73 -19.81 -110.28
N LEU A 278 3.24 -18.58 -110.13
CA LEU A 278 3.28 -17.57 -111.20
C LEU A 278 4.24 -17.97 -112.34
N GLU A 279 5.36 -18.61 -112.03
CA GLU A 279 6.31 -19.11 -113.04
C GLU A 279 5.71 -20.28 -113.83
N VAL A 280 4.99 -21.20 -113.17
CA VAL A 280 4.31 -22.33 -113.82
C VAL A 280 3.19 -21.86 -114.77
N GLN A 281 2.47 -20.79 -114.43
CA GLN A 281 1.44 -20.20 -115.31
C GLN A 281 2.04 -19.46 -116.52
N ARG A 282 3.30 -19.02 -116.44
CA ARG A 282 4.03 -18.36 -117.56
C ARG A 282 4.51 -19.38 -118.61
N THR A 283 4.59 -20.65 -118.26
CA THR A 283 5.10 -21.74 -119.12
C THR A 283 4.02 -22.60 -119.79
N LYS A 284 2.76 -22.17 -119.79
CA LYS A 284 1.68 -22.74 -120.60
C LYS A 284 1.24 -21.76 -121.68
#